data_AF-A0AAP2CQ10-F1
#
_entry.id   AF-A0AAP2CQ10-F1
#
_cell.length_a   1.000
_cell.length_b   1.000
_cell.length_c   1.000
_cell.angle_alpha   90.00
_cell.angle_beta   90.00
_cell.angle_gamma   90.00
#
_symmetry.space_group_name_H-M   'P 1'
#
loop_
_entity.id
_entity.type
_entity.pdbx_description
1 polymer ?
#
loop_
_entity_poly.entity_id
_entity_poly.type
_entity_poly.pdbx_seq_one_letter_code
_entity_poly.pdbx_strand_id
1 'polypeptide(L)' 'MVATTSHAPTPLLSVLAVPFRAVGNFFMAVAEASSLHHRVEKLSALSDEELAAKGLAREDIVSHVFRNYI' A
#
# COMPACT_ATOMS: atom_id res chain seq x y z
N MET A 1 -45.20 -23.12 6.78
CA MET A 1 -43.80 -22.62 6.83
C MET A 1 -43.37 -22.33 5.40
N VAL A 2 -43.16 -21.07 5.03
CA VAL A 2 -42.70 -20.70 3.68
C VAL A 2 -41.19 -20.53 3.75
N ALA A 3 -40.45 -21.33 2.99
CA ALA A 3 -39.02 -21.17 2.81
C ALA A 3 -38.79 -20.04 1.79
N THR A 4 -38.26 -18.90 2.24
CA THR A 4 -37.83 -17.81 1.36
C THR A 4 -36.43 -18.12 0.87
N THR A 5 -36.32 -18.64 -0.36
CA THR A 5 -35.02 -18.82 -1.02
C THR A 5 -34.52 -17.44 -1.47
N SER A 6 -33.59 -16.86 -0.70
CA SER A 6 -32.86 -15.64 -1.08
C SER A 6 -31.92 -15.97 -2.25
N HIS A 7 -32.36 -15.69 -3.48
CA HIS A 7 -31.50 -15.80 -4.66
C HIS A 7 -30.74 -14.48 -4.81
N ALA A 8 -29.51 -14.41 -4.31
CA ALA A 8 -28.61 -13.30 -4.60
C ALA A 8 -28.32 -13.31 -6.11
N PRO A 9 -28.80 -12.33 -6.90
CA PRO A 9 -28.49 -12.30 -8.31
C PRO A 9 -27.05 -11.77 -8.45
N THR A 10 -26.10 -12.61 -8.87
CA THR A 10 -25.01 -12.28 -9.84
C THR A 10 -23.82 -13.28 -9.81
N PRO A 11 -23.97 -14.47 -10.42
CA PRO A 11 -22.83 -15.36 -10.67
C PRO A 11 -22.01 -14.95 -11.91
N LEU A 12 -22.61 -14.27 -12.90
CA LEU A 12 -21.91 -13.96 -14.16
C LEU A 12 -21.03 -12.70 -14.07
N LEU A 13 -21.54 -11.62 -13.48
CA LEU A 13 -20.79 -10.37 -13.33
C LEU A 13 -19.57 -10.52 -12.40
N SER A 14 -19.66 -11.39 -11.40
CA SER A 14 -18.54 -11.66 -10.48
C SER A 14 -17.37 -12.35 -11.18
N VAL A 15 -17.65 -13.27 -12.12
CA VAL A 15 -16.67 -13.95 -12.97
C VAL A 15 -16.03 -12.99 -13.96
N LEU A 16 -16.81 -12.13 -14.62
CA LEU A 16 -16.27 -11.12 -15.54
C LEU A 16 -15.38 -10.07 -14.82
N ALA A 17 -15.58 -9.85 -13.53
CA ALA A 17 -14.77 -8.94 -12.72
C ALA A 17 -13.45 -9.58 -12.21
N VAL A 18 -13.25 -10.89 -12.33
CA VAL A 18 -12.02 -11.59 -11.90
C VAL A 18 -10.73 -10.97 -12.47
N PRO A 19 -10.58 -10.73 -13.78
CA PRO A 19 -9.34 -10.15 -14.32
C PRO A 19 -9.09 -8.73 -13.78
N PHE A 20 -10.13 -7.91 -13.65
CA PHE A 20 -10.01 -6.55 -13.12
C PHE A 20 -9.59 -6.54 -11.65
N ARG A 21 -10.08 -7.49 -10.85
CA ARG A 21 -9.63 -7.67 -9.46
C ARG A 21 -8.17 -8.09 -9.38
N ALA A 22 -7.73 -9.00 -10.25
CA ALA A 22 -6.34 -9.43 -10.29
C ALA A 22 -5.38 -8.26 -10.63
N VAL A 23 -5.75 -7.44 -11.61
CA VAL A 23 -4.97 -6.23 -11.98
C VAL A 23 -4.96 -5.21 -10.84
N GLY A 24 -6.11 -4.95 -10.20
CA GLY A 24 -6.19 -4.04 -9.05
C GLY A 24 -5.31 -4.50 -7.88
N ASN A 25 -5.35 -5.79 -7.55
CA ASN A 25 -4.53 -6.38 -6.51
C ASN A 25 -3.03 -6.30 -6.86
N PHE A 26 -2.67 -6.47 -8.13
CA PHE A 26 -1.28 -6.32 -8.58
C PHE A 26 -0.76 -4.90 -8.34
N PHE A 27 -1.52 -3.86 -8.75
CA PHE A 27 -1.11 -2.48 -8.49
C PHE A 27 -1.02 -2.16 -7.00
N MET A 28 -1.94 -2.69 -6.20
CA MET A 28 -1.88 -2.53 -4.74
C MET A 28 -0.63 -3.19 -4.15
N ALA A 29 -0.28 -4.40 -4.59
CA ALA A 29 0.94 -5.09 -4.16
C ALA A 29 2.22 -4.33 -4.59
N VAL A 30 2.24 -3.74 -5.80
CA VAL A 30 3.35 -2.89 -6.25
C VAL A 30 3.44 -1.60 -5.42
N ALA A 31 2.31 -0.99 -5.08
CA ALA A 31 2.26 0.20 -4.23
C ALA A 31 2.74 -0.10 -2.80
N GLU A 32 2.35 -1.25 -2.25
CA GLU A 32 2.84 -1.73 -0.94
C GLU A 32 4.34 -2.02 -0.99
N ALA A 33 4.84 -2.67 -2.05
CA ALA A 33 6.26 -2.94 -2.23
C ALA A 33 7.11 -1.66 -2.36
N SER A 34 6.58 -0.62 -2.99
CA SER A 34 7.27 0.67 -3.16
C SER A 34 7.20 1.59 -1.93
N SER A 35 6.45 1.21 -0.89
CA SER A 35 6.23 2.05 0.29
C SER A 35 7.53 2.49 0.98
N LEU A 36 8.54 1.60 1.03
CA LEU A 36 9.88 1.88 1.57
C LEU A 36 10.62 2.93 0.74
N HIS A 37 10.66 2.73 -0.58
CA HIS A 37 11.32 3.65 -1.50
C HIS A 37 10.70 5.04 -1.43
N HIS A 38 9.37 5.11 -1.45
CA HIS A 38 8.64 6.37 -1.35
C HIS A 38 8.88 7.09 -0.01
N ARG A 39 9.07 6.32 1.08
CA ARG A 39 9.41 6.87 2.41
C ARG A 39 10.81 7.47 2.44
N VAL A 40 11.80 6.80 1.84
CA VAL A 40 13.16 7.31 1.69
C VAL A 40 13.16 8.58 0.83
N GLU A 41 12.50 8.56 -0.33
CA GLU A 41 12.39 9.75 -1.21
C GLU A 41 11.74 10.92 -0.50
N LYS A 42 10.63 10.69 0.21
CA LYS A 42 9.92 11.75 0.95
C LYS A 42 10.79 12.37 2.03
N LEU A 43 11.58 11.59 2.76
CA LEU A 43 12.52 12.11 3.76
C LEU A 43 13.72 12.79 3.10
N SER A 44 14.21 12.26 1.99
CA SER A 44 15.33 12.82 1.24
C SER A 44 14.99 14.16 0.60
N ALA A 45 13.71 14.40 0.30
CA ALA A 45 13.19 15.66 -0.25
C ALA A 45 13.06 16.78 0.80
N LEU A 46 13.13 16.47 2.10
CA LEU A 46 13.11 17.48 3.17
C LEU A 46 14.46 18.21 3.26
N SER A 47 14.45 19.44 3.77
CA SER A 47 15.67 20.17 4.10
C SER A 47 16.34 19.59 5.36
N ASP A 48 17.61 19.91 5.57
CA ASP A 48 18.34 19.43 6.75
C ASP A 48 17.77 20.01 8.06
N GLU A 49 17.21 21.22 8.03
CA GLU A 49 16.51 21.83 9.16
C GLU A 49 15.22 21.06 9.51
N GLU A 50 14.46 20.65 8.49
CA GLU A 50 13.25 19.85 8.66
C GLU A 50 13.54 18.42 9.13
N LEU A 51 14.66 17.85 8.69
CA LEU A 51 15.18 16.58 9.17
C LEU A 51 15.61 16.70 10.65
N ALA A 52 16.34 17.76 11.01
CA ALA A 52 16.75 18.03 12.38
C ALA A 52 15.54 18.27 13.31
N ALA A 53 14.50 18.97 12.85
CA ALA A 53 13.25 19.12 13.57
C ALA A 53 12.53 17.78 13.84
N LYS A 54 12.79 16.77 13.00
CA LYS A 54 12.32 15.38 13.18
C LYS A 54 13.32 14.52 13.96
N GLY A 55 14.43 15.08 14.44
CA GLY A 55 15.49 14.35 15.14
C GLY A 55 16.23 13.36 14.24
N LEU A 56 16.30 13.63 12.93
CA LEU A 56 16.88 12.76 11.93
C LEU A 56 18.06 13.42 11.24
N ALA A 57 19.18 12.70 11.08
CA ALA A 57 20.25 13.10 10.19
C ALA A 57 20.00 12.54 8.78
N ARG A 58 20.48 13.22 7.74
CA ARG A 58 20.31 12.79 6.34
C ARG A 58 20.88 11.39 6.07
N GLU A 59 22.03 11.11 6.67
CA GLU A 59 22.72 9.81 6.61
C GLU A 59 21.96 8.68 7.33
N ASP A 60 21.13 9.01 8.31
CA ASP A 60 20.33 8.04 9.08
C ASP A 60 18.98 7.70 8.42
N ILE A 61 18.58 8.40 7.34
CA ILE A 61 17.27 8.20 6.68
C ILE A 61 17.04 6.73 6.33
N VAL A 62 18.04 6.07 5.72
CA VAL A 62 17.93 4.68 5.30
C VAL A 62 17.80 3.78 6.53
N SER A 63 18.68 3.92 7.52
CA SER A 63 18.63 3.12 8.75
C SER A 63 17.31 3.29 9.50
N HIS A 64 16.78 4.52 9.56
CA HIS A 64 15.50 4.84 10.17
C HIS A 64 14.31 4.20 9.44
N VAL A 65 14.29 4.26 8.10
CA VAL A 65 13.19 3.71 7.30
C VAL A 65 13.18 2.17 7.34
N PHE A 66 14.36 1.53 7.34
CA PHE A 66 14.48 0.07 7.32
C PHE A 66 14.41 -0.57 8.72
N ARG A 67 14.51 0.21 9.82
CA ARG A 67 14.44 -0.30 11.20
C ARG A 67 13.20 -1.15 11.49
N ASN A 68 12.08 -0.91 10.79
CA ASN A 68 10.83 -1.64 11.00
C ASN A 68 10.73 -2.97 10.21
N TYR A 69 11.78 -3.32 9.45
CA TYR A 69 11.82 -4.52 8.59
C TYR A 69 12.86 -5.57 9.04
N ILE A 70 13.65 -5.24 10.07
CA ILE A 70 14.57 -6.14 10.79
C ILE A 70 13.94 -6.56 12.12
#